data_AF-A0A849REF5-F1
#
_entry.id   AF-A0A849REF5-F1
#
_cell.length_a   1.000
_cell.length_b   1.000
_cell.length_c   1.000
_cell.angle_alpha   90.00
_cell.angle_beta   90.00
_cell.angle_gamma   90.00
#
_symmetry.space_group_name_H-M   'P 1'
#
loop_
_entity.id
_entity.type
_entity.pdbx_description
1 polymer ?
#
loop_
_entity_poly.entity_id
_entity_poly.type
_entity_poly.pdbx_seq_one_letter_code
_entity_poly.pdbx_strand_id
1 'polypeptide(L)'
;MTRFAPFTFLRQQIREAKGKGDLVPSTEAARKQFEALVLTEVSPMLKHLASVLCQEGVPASVNMDLDHRPAYAELHLEEAGVQFFIVHMLDCSQIRIDRHLRGETEPSQTALLPMCGQVRERLSFLLEQMLSNTLMAPQYCAPLTSQEPATSSQQQ
;
A
#
# COMPACT_ATOMS: atom_id res chain seq x y z
N MET A 1 21.95 13.21 23.53
CA MET A 1 21.58 13.45 22.12
C MET A 1 20.95 14.83 22.01
N THR A 2 21.60 15.77 21.33
CA THR A 2 21.05 17.10 21.05
C THR A 2 19.97 16.96 19.99
N ARG A 3 18.71 17.25 20.32
CA ARG A 3 17.62 17.31 19.33
C ARG A 3 17.67 18.69 18.68
N PHE A 4 17.94 18.74 17.38
CA PHE A 4 17.84 19.97 16.60
C PHE A 4 16.39 20.46 16.60
N ALA A 5 16.20 21.77 16.69
CA ALA A 5 14.89 22.37 16.49
C ALA A 5 14.38 22.05 15.08
N PRO A 6 13.08 21.79 14.91
CA PRO A 6 12.54 21.46 13.59
C PRO A 6 12.65 22.70 12.67
N PHE A 7 13.17 22.50 11.46
CA PHE A 7 13.30 23.53 10.41
C PHE A 7 11.94 23.94 9.80
N THR A 8 10.92 24.21 10.62
CA THR A 8 9.54 24.48 10.21
C THR A 8 9.43 25.70 9.30
N PHE A 9 10.08 26.81 9.67
CA PHE A 9 10.08 28.05 8.90
C PHE A 9 10.71 27.88 7.51
N LEU A 10 11.88 27.25 7.45
CA LEU A 10 12.53 26.94 6.17
C LEU A 10 11.66 26.02 5.30
N ARG A 11 11.06 24.99 5.90
CA ARG A 11 10.13 24.07 5.19
C ARG A 11 8.91 24.80 4.64
N GLN A 12 8.38 25.79 5.37
CA GLN A 12 7.27 26.62 4.89
C GLN A 12 7.69 27.47 3.70
N GLN A 13 8.81 28.19 3.78
CA GLN A 13 9.28 29.01 2.65
C GLN A 13 9.54 28.18 1.38
N ILE A 14 10.13 26.99 1.53
CA ILE A 14 10.35 26.08 0.40
C ILE A 14 9.01 25.65 -0.23
N ARG A 15 7.98 25.37 0.58
CA ARG A 15 6.64 25.01 0.07
C ARG A 15 5.99 26.17 -0.67
N GLU A 16 6.09 27.38 -0.13
CA GLU A 16 5.55 28.58 -0.78
C GLU A 16 6.24 28.86 -2.12
N ALA A 17 7.57 28.79 -2.18
CA ALA A 17 8.33 28.96 -3.41
C ALA A 17 8.02 27.87 -4.45
N LYS A 18 7.84 26.61 -4.03
CA LYS A 18 7.34 25.54 -4.92
C LYS A 18 5.93 25.84 -5.45
N GLY A 19 5.03 26.32 -4.59
CA GLY A 19 3.66 26.68 -4.99
C GLY A 19 3.58 27.84 -5.98
N LYS A 20 4.57 28.74 -5.96
CA LYS A 20 4.72 29.83 -6.94
C LYS A 20 5.43 29.41 -8.23
N GLY A 21 6.01 28.21 -8.28
CA GLY A 21 6.81 27.73 -9.41
C GLY A 21 8.27 28.20 -9.40
N ASP A 22 8.70 28.94 -8.37
CA ASP A 22 10.08 29.46 -8.22
C ASP A 22 11.10 28.34 -7.93
N LEU A 23 10.62 27.20 -7.44
CA LEU A 23 11.41 26.00 -7.18
C LEU A 23 10.80 24.79 -7.88
N VAL A 24 11.51 24.26 -8.87
CA VAL A 24 11.14 23.00 -9.53
C VAL A 24 11.65 21.82 -8.70
N PRO A 25 10.77 20.94 -8.20
CA PRO A 25 11.21 19.77 -7.45
C PRO A 25 11.90 18.77 -8.38
N SER A 26 13.04 18.22 -7.93
CA SER A 26 13.77 17.19 -8.68
C SER A 26 13.04 15.84 -8.58
N THR A 27 12.65 15.30 -9.74
CA THR A 27 12.04 13.96 -9.84
C THR A 27 12.99 12.85 -9.40
N GLU A 28 14.30 13.00 -9.66
CA GLU A 28 15.30 12.03 -9.22
C GLU A 28 15.45 12.03 -7.70
N ALA A 29 15.46 13.21 -7.08
CA ALA A 29 15.53 13.33 -5.62
C ALA A 29 14.28 12.75 -4.95
N ALA A 30 13.10 13.01 -5.52
CA ALA A 30 11.84 12.43 -5.08
C ALA A 30 11.85 10.90 -5.19
N ARG A 31 12.35 10.36 -6.31
CA ARG A 31 12.49 8.91 -6.49
C ARG A 31 13.37 8.28 -5.42
N LYS A 32 14.58 8.83 -5.18
CA LYS A 32 15.47 8.33 -4.11
C LYS A 32 14.83 8.41 -2.73
N GLN A 33 14.05 9.45 -2.47
CA GLN A 33 13.30 9.57 -1.22
C GLN A 33 12.21 8.50 -1.10
N PHE A 34 11.49 8.22 -2.19
CA PHE A 34 10.49 7.16 -2.22
C PHE A 34 11.13 5.78 -2.03
N GLU A 35 12.24 5.48 -2.73
CA GLU A 35 12.99 4.23 -2.57
C GLU A 35 13.44 4.04 -1.11
N ALA A 36 14.02 5.08 -0.50
CA ALA A 36 14.42 5.04 0.89
C ALA A 36 13.22 4.75 1.80
N LEU A 37 12.11 5.46 1.62
CA LEU A 37 10.89 5.24 2.39
C LEU A 37 10.35 3.82 2.23
N VAL A 38 10.36 3.28 1.01
CA VAL A 38 9.89 1.92 0.76
C VAL A 38 10.77 0.91 1.50
N LEU A 39 12.08 1.07 1.43
CA LEU A 39 13.01 0.15 2.08
C LEU A 39 12.96 0.25 3.62
N THR A 40 12.79 1.45 4.18
CA THR A 40 12.88 1.65 5.64
C THR A 40 11.55 1.52 6.36
N GLU A 41 10.43 1.86 5.73
CA GLU A 41 9.12 1.94 6.39
C GLU A 41 8.08 1.03 5.72
N VAL A 42 7.87 1.18 4.40
CA VAL A 42 6.75 0.50 3.71
C VAL A 42 6.98 -1.02 3.65
N SER A 43 8.15 -1.47 3.17
CA SER A 43 8.44 -2.90 3.02
C SER A 43 8.39 -3.65 4.35
N PRO A 44 9.01 -3.18 5.45
CA PRO A 44 8.85 -3.81 6.76
C PRO A 44 7.39 -3.86 7.22
N MET A 45 6.62 -2.79 7.00
CA MET A 45 5.21 -2.72 7.36
C MET A 45 4.36 -3.73 6.58
N LEU A 46 4.51 -3.78 5.25
CA LEU A 46 3.76 -4.72 4.41
C LEU A 46 4.14 -6.17 4.74
N LYS A 47 5.42 -6.47 4.99
CA LYS A 47 5.86 -7.81 5.38
C LYS A 47 5.28 -8.23 6.72
N HIS A 48 5.26 -7.33 7.70
CA HIS A 48 4.63 -7.58 8.99
C HIS A 48 3.13 -7.85 8.82
N LEU A 49 2.45 -7.04 8.02
CA LEU A 49 1.03 -7.17 7.73
C LEU A 49 0.69 -8.49 7.03
N ALA A 50 1.47 -8.89 6.02
CA ALA A 50 1.34 -10.19 5.38
C ALA A 50 1.52 -11.33 6.39
N SER A 51 2.49 -11.22 7.30
CA SER A 51 2.68 -12.22 8.37
C SER A 51 1.48 -12.31 9.30
N VAL A 52 0.87 -11.18 9.69
CA VAL A 52 -0.33 -11.16 10.54
C VAL A 52 -1.50 -11.83 9.80
N LEU A 53 -1.73 -11.47 8.53
CA LEU A 53 -2.78 -12.07 7.71
C LEU A 53 -2.60 -13.59 7.60
N CYS A 54 -1.38 -14.07 7.33
CA CYS A 54 -1.09 -15.50 7.26
C CYS A 54 -1.33 -16.23 8.59
N GLN A 55 -1.03 -15.60 9.73
CA GLN A 55 -1.29 -16.16 11.06
C GLN A 55 -2.79 -16.32 11.34
N GLU A 56 -3.61 -15.40 10.80
CA GLU A 56 -5.07 -15.45 10.88
C GLU A 56 -5.71 -16.30 9.76
N GLY A 57 -4.90 -17.03 8.99
CA GLY A 57 -5.38 -17.94 7.94
C GLY A 57 -5.73 -17.26 6.62
N VAL A 58 -5.26 -16.04 6.38
CA VAL A 58 -5.39 -15.32 5.09
C VAL A 58 -4.03 -15.32 4.38
N PRO A 59 -3.82 -16.15 3.35
CA PRO A 59 -2.57 -16.18 2.59
C PRO A 59 -2.26 -14.80 1.97
N ALA A 60 -1.07 -14.29 2.26
CA ALA A 60 -0.62 -12.99 1.76
C ALA A 60 0.88 -12.97 1.47
N SER A 61 1.27 -12.24 0.43
CA SER A 61 2.66 -12.03 0.04
C SER A 61 2.93 -10.57 -0.29
N VAL A 62 4.21 -10.21 -0.29
CA VAL A 62 4.69 -8.86 -0.58
C VAL A 62 5.61 -8.92 -1.77
N ASN A 63 5.35 -8.07 -2.76
CA ASN A 63 6.21 -7.88 -3.92
C ASN A 63 6.68 -6.41 -3.98
N MET A 64 7.82 -6.16 -4.59
CA MET A 64 8.32 -4.79 -4.79
C MET A 64 9.24 -4.73 -6.00
N ASP A 65 9.09 -3.66 -6.78
CA ASP A 65 10.01 -3.34 -7.87
C ASP A 65 10.30 -1.85 -7.82
N LEU A 66 11.50 -1.53 -7.33
CA LEU A 66 11.99 -0.15 -7.20
C LEU A 66 12.69 0.36 -8.47
N ASP A 67 13.00 -0.55 -9.40
CA ASP A 67 13.57 -0.22 -10.70
C ASP A 67 12.49 0.09 -11.74
N HIS A 68 11.27 -0.42 -11.54
CA HIS A 68 10.10 -0.14 -12.35
C HIS A 68 9.76 1.36 -12.41
N ARG A 69 9.02 1.76 -13.46
CA ARG A 69 8.50 3.12 -13.63
C ARG A 69 6.99 3.08 -13.84
N PRO A 70 6.18 3.38 -12.80
CA PRO A 70 6.57 3.86 -11.47
C PRO A 70 7.10 2.75 -10.54
N ALA A 71 8.02 3.10 -9.63
CA ALA A 71 8.50 2.20 -8.58
C ALA A 71 7.36 1.89 -7.60
N TYR A 72 7.27 0.64 -7.12
CA TYR A 72 6.17 0.23 -6.25
C TYR A 72 6.57 -0.80 -5.18
N ALA A 73 5.73 -0.87 -4.15
CA ALA A 73 5.65 -1.99 -3.22
C ALA A 73 4.19 -2.42 -3.10
N GLU A 74 3.96 -3.73 -3.09
CA GLU A 74 2.63 -4.31 -3.16
C GLU A 74 2.39 -5.35 -2.06
N LEU A 75 1.17 -5.39 -1.55
CA LEU A 75 0.65 -6.49 -0.74
C LEU A 75 -0.40 -7.23 -1.56
N HIS A 76 -0.21 -8.54 -1.73
CA HIS A 76 -1.07 -9.42 -2.50
C HIS A 76 -1.73 -10.47 -1.58
N LEU A 77 -3.03 -10.74 -1.78
CA LEU A 77 -3.79 -11.75 -1.04
C LEU A 77 -4.03 -12.98 -1.95
N GLU A 78 -3.50 -14.14 -1.56
CA GLU A 78 -3.30 -15.29 -2.48
C GLU A 78 -4.54 -16.18 -2.63
N GLU A 79 -5.35 -16.37 -1.57
CA GLU A 79 -6.59 -17.16 -1.65
C GLU A 79 -7.83 -16.30 -1.91
N ALA A 80 -8.79 -16.89 -2.62
CA ALA A 80 -9.96 -16.27 -3.26
C ALA A 80 -9.64 -15.30 -4.42
N GLY A 81 -8.38 -14.94 -4.65
CA GLY A 81 -7.92 -14.20 -5.82
C GLY A 81 -8.54 -12.82 -5.95
N VAL A 82 -8.45 -11.92 -4.97
CA VAL A 82 -9.35 -10.75 -5.00
C VAL A 82 -8.71 -9.38 -4.83
N GLN A 83 -7.55 -9.12 -4.20
CA GLN A 83 -7.04 -7.72 -4.12
C GLN A 83 -5.54 -7.57 -4.02
N PHE A 84 -5.02 -6.45 -4.56
CA PHE A 84 -3.66 -5.98 -4.31
C PHE A 84 -3.65 -4.50 -3.92
N PHE A 85 -2.76 -4.17 -2.98
CA PHE A 85 -2.50 -2.81 -2.54
C PHE A 85 -1.18 -2.34 -3.13
N ILE A 86 -1.18 -1.30 -3.97
CA ILE A 86 0.04 -0.75 -4.56
C ILE A 86 0.36 0.58 -3.91
N VAL A 87 1.54 0.67 -3.30
CA VAL A 87 2.13 1.92 -2.84
C VAL A 87 3.16 2.36 -3.88
N HIS A 88 2.96 3.52 -4.50
CA HIS A 88 3.89 4.05 -5.49
C HIS A 88 3.96 5.58 -5.47
N MET A 89 5.06 6.12 -5.98
CA MET A 89 5.23 7.56 -6.13
C MET A 89 4.31 8.10 -7.23
N LEU A 90 3.49 9.10 -6.90
CA LEU A 90 2.65 9.80 -7.89
C LEU A 90 3.41 10.96 -8.52
N ASP A 91 4.02 11.79 -7.68
CA ASP A 91 4.79 12.96 -8.08
C ASP A 91 5.93 13.24 -7.08
N CYS A 92 6.56 14.41 -7.20
CA CYS A 92 7.69 14.78 -6.36
C CYS A 92 7.35 15.09 -4.89
N SER A 93 6.10 14.93 -4.49
CA SER A 93 5.58 15.28 -3.16
C SER A 93 4.60 14.26 -2.58
N GLN A 94 4.05 13.36 -3.38
CA GLN A 94 2.98 12.44 -2.98
C GLN A 94 3.25 10.98 -3.34
N ILE A 95 2.72 10.14 -2.46
CA ILE A 95 2.60 8.69 -2.62
C ILE A 95 1.12 8.41 -2.83
N ARG A 96 0.84 7.52 -3.77
CA ARG A 96 -0.49 6.96 -3.99
C ARG A 96 -0.53 5.54 -3.45
N ILE A 97 -1.63 5.22 -2.78
CA ILE A 97 -1.97 3.88 -2.33
C ILE A 97 -3.24 3.50 -3.07
N ASP A 98 -3.14 2.49 -3.91
CA ASP A 98 -4.27 2.00 -4.71
C ASP A 98 -4.66 0.60 -4.24
N ARG A 99 -5.96 0.35 -4.14
CA ARG A 99 -6.54 -0.98 -3.94
C ARG A 99 -7.25 -1.40 -5.21
N HIS A 100 -6.83 -2.52 -5.76
CA HIS A 100 -7.45 -3.11 -6.93
C HIS A 100 -8.22 -4.36 -6.55
N LEU A 101 -9.37 -4.60 -7.19
CA LEU A 101 -10.00 -5.90 -7.18
C LEU A 101 -9.47 -6.74 -8.36
N ARG A 102 -9.52 -8.07 -8.25
CA ARG A 102 -9.11 -8.94 -9.36
C ARG A 102 -9.93 -8.66 -10.61
N GLY A 103 -9.23 -8.51 -11.73
CA GLY A 103 -9.83 -8.26 -13.04
C GLY A 103 -10.12 -6.79 -13.31
N GLU A 104 -9.91 -5.90 -12.33
CA GLU A 104 -10.01 -4.46 -12.53
C GLU A 104 -8.69 -3.88 -12.99
N THR A 105 -8.75 -3.06 -14.04
CA THR A 105 -7.63 -2.23 -14.48
C THR A 105 -7.51 -0.94 -13.68
N GLU A 106 -8.65 -0.44 -13.16
CA GLU A 106 -8.71 0.79 -12.37
C GLU A 106 -8.73 0.48 -10.87
N PRO A 107 -8.22 1.37 -10.03
CA PRO A 107 -8.27 1.19 -8.59
C PRO A 107 -9.70 1.39 -8.07
N SER A 108 -10.19 0.39 -7.34
CA SER A 108 -11.47 0.47 -6.61
C SER A 108 -11.43 1.45 -5.43
N GLN A 109 -10.23 1.77 -4.93
CA GLN A 109 -10.02 2.80 -3.91
C GLN A 109 -8.60 3.36 -4.03
N THR A 110 -8.48 4.69 -3.89
CA THR A 110 -7.20 5.41 -3.92
C THR A 110 -7.07 6.32 -2.71
N ALA A 111 -5.89 6.34 -2.10
CA ALA A 111 -5.51 7.32 -1.08
C ALA A 111 -4.19 8.00 -1.45
N LEU A 112 -4.08 9.29 -1.10
CA LEU A 112 -2.89 10.09 -1.34
C LEU A 112 -2.24 10.48 -0.01
N LEU A 113 -0.93 10.27 0.08
CA LEU A 113 -0.12 10.64 1.23
C LEU A 113 1.01 11.58 0.82
N PRO A 114 1.29 12.65 1.57
CA PRO A 114 2.50 13.42 1.35
C PRO A 114 3.73 12.57 1.69
N MET A 115 4.79 12.64 0.88
CA MET A 115 6.10 12.00 1.15
C MET A 115 6.84 12.58 2.36
N CYS A 116 6.25 13.53 3.08
CA CYS A 116 6.86 14.19 4.24
C CYS A 116 5.94 14.16 5.46
N GLY A 117 6.56 14.13 6.65
CA GLY A 117 5.84 14.11 7.93
C GLY A 117 5.67 12.68 8.47
N GLN A 118 4.56 12.46 9.17
CA GLN A 118 4.15 11.18 9.79
C GLN A 118 3.67 10.17 8.73
N VAL A 119 4.52 9.85 7.76
CA VAL A 119 4.14 8.96 6.64
C VAL A 119 3.84 7.57 7.17
N ARG A 120 4.65 7.07 8.10
CA ARG A 120 4.48 5.76 8.72
C ARG A 120 3.11 5.61 9.38
N GLU A 121 2.76 6.52 10.29
CA GLU A 121 1.52 6.45 11.06
C GLU A 121 0.28 6.59 10.17
N ARG A 122 0.36 7.44 9.14
CA ARG A 122 -0.75 7.59 8.18
C ARG A 122 -0.87 6.39 7.25
N LEU A 123 0.25 5.83 6.81
CA LEU A 123 0.26 4.65 5.95
C LEU A 123 -0.31 3.43 6.69
N SER A 124 0.11 3.18 7.93
CA SER A 124 -0.42 2.07 8.71
C SER A 124 -1.92 2.19 8.91
N PHE A 125 -2.40 3.38 9.31
CA PHE A 125 -3.82 3.63 9.48
C PHE A 125 -4.63 3.41 8.19
N LEU A 126 -4.13 3.91 7.05
CA LEU A 126 -4.81 3.72 5.77
C LEU A 126 -4.84 2.26 5.34
N LEU A 127 -3.71 1.54 5.46
CA LEU A 127 -3.66 0.12 5.12
C LEU A 127 -4.61 -0.70 5.99
N GLU A 128 -4.65 -0.45 7.30
CA GLU A 128 -5.58 -1.11 8.22
C GLU A 128 -7.04 -0.82 7.85
N GLN A 129 -7.39 0.44 7.58
CA GLN A 129 -8.76 0.78 7.17
C GLN A 129 -9.14 0.12 5.84
N MET A 130 -8.26 0.17 4.85
CA MET A 130 -8.55 -0.40 3.53
C MET A 130 -8.66 -1.93 3.61
N LEU A 131 -7.78 -2.60 4.36
CA LEU A 131 -7.86 -4.05 4.60
C LEU A 131 -9.09 -4.46 5.41
N SER A 132 -9.46 -3.70 6.44
CA SER A 132 -10.68 -3.98 7.21
C SER A 132 -11.92 -3.92 6.31
N ASN A 133 -12.02 -2.89 5.46
CA ASN A 133 -13.08 -2.79 4.47
C ASN A 133 -13.08 -3.96 3.47
N THR A 134 -11.89 -4.43 3.08
CA THR A 134 -11.71 -5.59 2.19
C THR A 134 -12.17 -6.88 2.83
N LEU A 135 -11.70 -7.18 4.04
CA LEU A 135 -11.99 -8.44 4.73
C LEU A 135 -13.45 -8.54 5.19
N MET A 136 -14.09 -7.41 5.46
CA MET A 136 -15.52 -7.36 5.81
C MET A 136 -16.45 -7.43 4.59
N ALA A 137 -15.91 -7.43 3.37
CA ALA A 137 -16.72 -7.51 2.16
C ALA A 137 -17.39 -8.90 2.03
N PRO A 138 -18.65 -8.98 1.53
CA PRO A 138 -19.42 -10.22 1.51
C PRO A 138 -18.74 -11.40 0.82
N GLN A 139 -17.90 -11.14 -0.20
CA GLN A 139 -17.16 -12.19 -0.91
C GLN A 139 -16.09 -12.90 -0.07
N TYR A 140 -15.67 -12.30 1.06
CA TYR A 140 -14.73 -12.89 2.02
C TYR A 140 -15.42 -13.41 3.29
N CYS A 141 -16.62 -12.88 3.59
CA CYS A 141 -17.46 -13.33 4.71
C CYS A 141 -18.39 -14.49 4.36
N ALA A 142 -18.42 -14.94 3.10
CA ALA A 142 -19.21 -16.10 2.72
C ALA A 142 -18.67 -17.35 3.46
N PRO A 143 -19.49 -18.04 4.27
CA PRO A 143 -19.04 -19.28 4.88
C PRO A 143 -18.68 -20.25 3.76
N LEU A 144 -17.64 -21.05 3.99
CA LEU A 144 -17.35 -22.27 3.23
C LEU A 144 -18.59 -23.18 3.30
N THR A 145 -19.63 -22.90 2.51
CA THR A 145 -20.77 -23.79 2.37
C THR A 145 -20.28 -24.97 1.57
N SER A 146 -19.90 -26.00 2.32
CA SER A 146 -20.02 -27.42 2.00
C SER A 146 -19.64 -27.78 0.56
N GLN A 147 -18.37 -28.15 0.36
CA GLN A 147 -18.11 -29.21 -0.59
C GLN A 147 -18.89 -30.44 -0.12
N GLU A 148 -20.07 -30.66 -0.70
CA GLU A 148 -20.71 -31.98 -0.67
C GLU A 148 -19.70 -32.97 -1.28
N PRO A 149 -19.32 -34.04 -0.57
CA PRO A 149 -18.50 -35.08 -1.16
C PRO A 149 -19.31 -35.74 -2.28
N ALA A 150 -18.67 -35.90 -3.44
CA ALA A 150 -19.20 -36.64 -4.57
C ALA A 150 -19.73 -38.01 -4.11
N THR A 151 -21.05 -38.16 -4.05
CA THR A 151 -21.66 -39.48 -3.97
C THR A 151 -21.51 -40.13 -5.32
N SER A 152 -20.54 -41.05 -5.36
CA SER A 152 -20.47 -42.09 -6.37
C SER A 152 -21.80 -42.83 -6.42
N SER A 153 -22.45 -42.80 -7.57
CA SER A 153 -23.50 -43.76 -7.92
C SER A 153 -23.01 -44.58 -9.10
N GLN A 154 -22.31 -45.67 -8.77
CA GLN A 154 -22.38 -46.90 -9.54
C GLN A 154 -23.80 -47.49 -9.41
N GLN A 155 -24.17 -48.32 -10.39
CA GLN A 155 -25.41 -49.11 -10.59
C GLN A 155 -26.25 -48.55 -11.75
N GLN A 156 -26.54 -49.26 -12.83
CA GLN A 156 -26.31 -50.64 -13.27
C GLN A 156 -26.31 -50.67 -14.80
#